data_AF-A0A942YTJ1-F1
#
_entry.id   AF-A0A942YTJ1-F1
#
_cell.length_a   1.000
_cell.length_b   1.000
_cell.length_c   1.000
_cell.angle_alpha   90.00
_cell.angle_beta   90.00
_cell.angle_gamma   90.00
#
_symmetry.space_group_name_H-M   'P 1'
#
loop_
_entity.id
_entity.type
_entity.pdbx_description
1 polymer ?
#
loop_
_entity_poly.entity_id
_entity_poly.type
_entity_poly.pdbx_seq_one_letter_code
_entity_poly.pdbx_strand_id
1 'polypeptide(L)'
;MSYHIKVNHSQFEAAADAIDTYVSRHNKNMSSAGREVTLLASSWQGKDATKFQQQWNRVDDHDSTSKNMTKALEQYADFLRFAAKEYKDAQAKAVNKANRL
;
A
#
# COMPACT_ATOMS: atom_id res chain seq x y z
N MET A 1 31.10 -7.85 -24.47
CA MET A 1 30.18 -8.42 -23.46
C MET A 1 29.05 -7.44 -23.22
N SER A 2 27.84 -7.76 -23.70
CA SER A 2 26.63 -6.95 -23.45
C SER A 2 26.15 -7.24 -22.01
N TYR A 3 26.23 -6.24 -21.13
CA TYR A 3 25.60 -6.31 -19.81
C TYR A 3 24.09 -6.13 -20.00
N HIS A 4 23.38 -7.25 -20.21
CA HIS A 4 21.92 -7.25 -20.18
C HIS A 4 21.45 -7.14 -18.73
N ILE A 5 21.00 -5.95 -18.33
CA ILE A 5 20.27 -5.75 -17.08
C ILE A 5 19.01 -6.61 -17.16
N LYS A 6 19.02 -7.78 -16.52
CA LYS A 6 17.92 -8.77 -16.50
C LYS A 6 16.83 -8.45 -15.46
N VAL A 7 16.79 -7.23 -14.95
CA VAL A 7 15.76 -6.86 -13.98
C VAL A 7 14.43 -6.76 -14.71
N ASN A 8 13.49 -7.61 -14.30
CA ASN A 8 12.14 -7.60 -14.85
C ASN A 8 11.36 -6.45 -14.19
N HIS A 9 11.56 -5.22 -14.68
CA HIS A 9 10.93 -4.02 -14.14
C HIS A 9 9.39 -4.12 -14.06
N SER A 10 8.76 -4.95 -14.90
CA SER A 10 7.31 -5.22 -14.86
C SER A 10 6.86 -5.90 -13.56
N GLN A 11 7.74 -6.66 -12.88
CA GLN A 11 7.41 -7.26 -11.60
C GLN A 11 7.33 -6.23 -10.48
N PHE A 12 8.08 -5.12 -10.56
CA PHE A 12 7.99 -4.03 -9.61
C PHE A 12 6.67 -3.27 -9.75
N GLU A 13 6.24 -3.01 -10.99
CA GLU A 13 4.93 -2.40 -11.25
C GLU A 13 3.79 -3.32 -10.78
N ALA A 14 3.84 -4.61 -11.11
CA ALA A 14 2.83 -5.57 -10.66
C ALA A 14 2.76 -5.69 -9.12
N ALA A 15 3.90 -5.65 -8.43
CA ALA A 15 3.94 -5.66 -6.97
C ALA A 15 3.37 -4.35 -6.37
N ALA A 16 3.70 -3.20 -6.94
CA ALA A 16 3.13 -1.91 -6.54
C ALA A 16 1.58 -1.90 -6.69
N ASP A 17 1.07 -2.42 -7.81
CA ASP A 17 -0.38 -2.49 -8.05
C ASP A 17 -1.10 -3.45 -7.10
N ALA A 18 -0.45 -4.57 -6.73
CA ALA A 18 -0.95 -5.48 -5.72
C ALA A 18 -1.02 -4.81 -4.34
N ILE A 19 -0.03 -3.99 -3.99
CA ILE A 19 -0.01 -3.20 -2.76
C ILE A 19 -1.17 -2.19 -2.76
N ASP A 20 -1.35 -1.42 -3.83
CA ASP A 20 -2.44 -0.43 -3.92
C ASP A 20 -3.81 -1.11 -3.79
N THR A 21 -3.98 -2.27 -4.42
CA THR A 21 -5.20 -3.07 -4.31
C THR A 21 -5.47 -3.49 -2.85
N TYR A 22 -4.42 -3.94 -2.15
CA TYR A 22 -4.52 -4.31 -0.74
C TYR A 22 -4.86 -3.11 0.13
N VAL A 23 -4.15 -1.99 -0.01
CA VAL A 23 -4.39 -0.76 0.77
C VAL A 23 -5.80 -0.24 0.54
N SER A 24 -6.28 -0.22 -0.71
CA SER A 24 -7.65 0.18 -1.03
C SER A 24 -8.69 -0.71 -0.35
N ARG A 25 -8.48 -2.03 -0.39
CA ARG A 25 -9.39 -2.99 0.26
C ARG A 25 -9.37 -2.85 1.78
N HIS A 26 -8.19 -2.71 2.37
CA HIS A 26 -8.00 -2.52 3.79
C HIS A 26 -8.72 -1.25 4.29
N ASN A 27 -8.53 -0.13 3.60
CA ASN A 27 -9.20 1.13 3.91
C ASN A 27 -10.73 1.00 3.83
N LYS A 28 -11.25 0.34 2.78
CA LYS A 28 -12.70 0.07 2.66
C LYS A 28 -13.23 -0.77 3.83
N ASN A 29 -12.51 -1.82 4.22
CA ASN A 29 -12.89 -2.69 5.32
C ASN A 29 -12.90 -1.93 6.66
N MET A 30 -11.86 -1.14 6.93
CA MET A 30 -11.77 -0.30 8.13
C MET A 30 -12.91 0.71 8.19
N SER A 31 -13.20 1.42 7.09
CA SER A 31 -14.33 2.35 7.02
C SER A 31 -15.70 1.67 7.13
N SER A 32 -15.84 0.42 6.66
CA SER A 32 -17.06 -0.36 6.87
C SER A 32 -17.23 -0.75 8.33
N ALA A 33 -16.18 -1.31 8.94
CA ALA A 33 -16.20 -1.69 10.34
C ALA A 33 -16.47 -0.47 11.25
N GLY A 34 -15.89 0.69 10.98
CA GLY A 34 -16.16 1.91 11.76
C GLY A 34 -17.62 2.35 11.68
N ARG A 35 -18.28 2.18 10.53
CA ARG A 35 -19.72 2.43 10.39
C ARG A 35 -20.54 1.43 11.22
N GLU A 36 -20.20 0.14 11.16
CA GLU A 36 -20.87 -0.89 11.98
C GLU A 36 -20.70 -0.63 13.48
N VAL A 37 -19.50 -0.23 13.93
CA VAL A 37 -19.27 0.15 15.34
C VAL A 37 -20.12 1.36 15.75
N THR A 38 -20.26 2.35 14.86
CA THR A 38 -21.10 3.52 15.10
C THR A 38 -22.58 3.14 15.20
N LEU A 39 -23.06 2.25 14.33
CA LEU A 39 -24.42 1.72 14.38
C LEU A 39 -24.65 0.93 15.66
N LEU A 40 -23.71 0.06 16.05
CA LEU A 40 -23.78 -0.74 17.26
C LEU A 40 -23.89 0.13 18.51
N ALA A 41 -23.17 1.25 18.56
CA ALA A 41 -23.21 2.20 19.67
C ALA A 41 -24.61 2.84 19.88
N SER A 42 -25.48 2.84 18.87
CA SER A 42 -26.86 3.34 19.00
C SER A 42 -27.76 2.42 19.80
N SER A 43 -27.52 1.10 19.74
CA SER A 43 -28.36 0.07 20.38
C SER A 43 -27.70 -0.59 21.59
N TRP A 44 -26.37 -0.57 21.67
CA TRP A 44 -25.61 -1.17 22.76
C TRP A 44 -25.03 -0.11 23.68
N GLN A 45 -25.52 -0.06 24.92
CA GLN A 45 -25.12 0.92 25.93
C GLN A 45 -24.48 0.24 27.14
N GLY A 46 -23.78 1.03 27.95
CA GLY A 46 -23.13 0.58 29.18
C GLY A 46 -21.61 0.54 29.09
N LYS A 47 -20.97 0.16 30.20
CA LYS A 47 -19.50 0.23 30.37
C LYS A 47 -18.74 -0.57 29.32
N ASP A 48 -19.27 -1.72 28.91
CA ASP A 48 -18.61 -2.59 27.93
C ASP A 48 -18.68 -2.01 26.52
N ALA A 49 -19.83 -1.45 26.13
CA ALA A 49 -19.98 -0.74 24.86
C ALA A 49 -19.00 0.44 24.77
N THR A 50 -18.88 1.23 25.84
CA THR A 50 -17.91 2.34 25.91
C THR A 50 -16.47 1.84 25.77
N LYS A 51 -16.09 0.77 26.47
CA LYS A 51 -14.74 0.20 26.35
C LYS A 51 -14.47 -0.31 24.94
N PHE A 52 -15.44 -0.99 24.32
CA PHE A 52 -15.32 -1.48 22.96
C PHE A 52 -15.09 -0.33 21.97
N GLN A 53 -15.90 0.73 22.04
CA GLN A 53 -15.75 1.91 21.20
C GLN A 53 -14.40 2.60 21.40
N GLN A 54 -13.91 2.69 22.64
CA GLN A 54 -12.56 3.21 22.92
C GLN A 54 -11.46 2.37 22.29
N GLN A 55 -11.56 1.03 22.33
CA GLN A 55 -10.58 0.17 21.65
C GLN A 55 -10.67 0.32 20.12
N TRP A 56 -11.89 0.40 19.57
CA TRP A 56 -12.06 0.65 18.14
C TRP A 56 -11.39 1.96 17.70
N ASN A 57 -11.61 3.04 18.45
CA ASN A 57 -11.02 4.35 18.15
C ASN A 57 -9.48 4.29 18.14
N ARG A 58 -8.85 3.47 19.00
CA ARG A 58 -7.39 3.26 18.98
C ARG A 58 -6.91 2.50 17.74
N VAL A 59 -7.72 1.58 17.23
CA VAL A 59 -7.39 0.78 16.04
C VAL A 59 -7.54 1.59 14.75
N ASP A 60 -8.49 2.53 14.70
CA ASP A 60 -8.69 3.42 13.54
C ASP A 60 -7.99 4.79 13.69
N ASP A 61 -7.28 5.02 14.79
CA ASP A 61 -6.52 6.25 15.01
C ASP A 61 -5.46 6.45 13.91
N HIS A 62 -5.10 7.71 13.66
CA HIS A 62 -4.12 8.10 12.63
C HIS A 62 -2.75 7.46 12.84
N ASP A 63 -2.34 7.28 14.10
CA ASP A 63 -1.07 6.65 14.50
C ASP A 63 -1.22 5.15 14.79
N SER A 64 -2.38 4.55 14.48
CA SER A 64 -2.59 3.12 14.67
C SER A 64 -1.64 2.29 13.80
N THR A 65 -1.37 1.06 14.22
CA THR A 65 -0.62 0.08 13.43
C THR A 65 -1.19 -0.09 12.03
N SER A 66 -2.52 -0.04 11.91
CA SER A 66 -3.26 -0.13 10.66
C SER A 66 -2.89 0.99 9.68
N LYS A 67 -2.98 2.25 10.12
CA LYS A 67 -2.67 3.43 9.28
C LYS A 67 -1.18 3.53 8.97
N ASN A 68 -0.32 3.22 9.95
CA ASN A 68 1.13 3.21 9.76
C ASN A 68 1.55 2.15 8.74
N MET A 69 0.94 0.96 8.79
CA MET A 69 1.18 -0.11 7.82
C MET A 69 0.76 0.31 6.41
N THR A 70 -0.44 0.86 6.22
CA THR A 70 -0.89 1.29 4.88
C THR A 70 0.00 2.39 4.32
N LYS A 71 0.42 3.35 5.15
CA LYS A 71 1.34 4.41 4.73
C LYS A 71 2.71 3.87 4.31
N ALA A 72 3.27 2.92 5.07
CA ALA A 72 4.54 2.30 4.72
C ALA A 72 4.44 1.50 3.41
N LEU A 73 3.31 0.83 3.18
CA LEU A 73 3.02 0.11 1.95
C LEU A 73 2.89 1.04 0.74
N GLU A 74 2.17 2.16 0.86
CA GLU A 74 2.06 3.19 -0.18
C GLU A 74 3.46 3.73 -0.55
N GLN A 75 4.28 4.09 0.44
CA GLN A 75 5.66 4.54 0.23
C GLN A 75 6.52 3.48 -0.47
N TYR A 76 6.31 2.20 -0.13
CA TYR A 76 7.03 1.10 -0.78
C TYR A 76 6.58 0.89 -2.23
N ALA A 77 5.28 1.02 -2.52
CA ALA A 77 4.75 0.98 -3.89
C ALA A 77 5.35 2.11 -4.76
N ASP A 78 5.46 3.32 -4.21
CA ASP A 78 6.11 4.45 -4.89
C ASP A 78 7.59 4.16 -5.19
N PHE A 79 8.31 3.59 -4.21
CA PHE A 79 9.70 3.17 -4.41
C PHE A 79 9.83 2.10 -5.51
N LEU A 80 8.94 1.11 -5.54
CA LEU A 80 8.93 0.08 -6.57
C LEU A 80 8.72 0.67 -7.97
N ARG A 81 7.80 1.63 -8.11
CA ARG A 81 7.56 2.35 -9.37
C ARG A 81 8.77 3.18 -9.80
N PHE A 82 9.40 3.86 -8.85
CA PHE A 82 10.65 4.59 -9.09
C PHE A 82 11.74 3.64 -9.60
N ALA A 83 11.95 2.51 -8.92
CA ALA A 83 12.93 1.51 -9.34
C ALA A 83 12.62 0.95 -10.74
N ALA A 84 11.35 0.63 -11.02
CA ALA A 84 10.91 0.14 -12.33
C ALA A 84 11.29 1.11 -13.46
N LYS A 85 11.05 2.41 -13.24
CA LYS A 85 11.38 3.48 -14.18
C LYS A 85 12.89 3.55 -14.43
N GLU A 86 13.70 3.58 -13.37
CA GLU A 86 15.16 3.67 -13.50
C GLU A 86 15.74 2.48 -14.27
N TYR A 87 15.25 1.26 -14.00
CA TYR A 87 15.69 0.06 -14.73
C TYR A 87 15.26 0.08 -16.20
N LYS A 88 14.04 0.52 -16.50
CA LYS A 88 13.55 0.68 -17.87
C LYS A 88 14.39 1.68 -18.66
N ASP A 89 14.71 2.83 -18.05
CA ASP A 89 15.54 3.87 -18.67
C ASP A 89 16.97 3.39 -18.89
N ALA A 90 17.55 2.65 -17.94
CA ALA A 90 18.87 2.05 -18.07
C ALA A 90 18.94 1.01 -19.21
N GLN A 91 17.92 0.15 -19.33
CA GLN A 91 17.81 -0.82 -20.42
C GLN A 91 17.69 -0.12 -21.78
N ALA A 92 16.84 0.91 -21.88
CA ALA A 92 16.69 1.68 -23.12
C ALA A 92 18.00 2.38 -23.53
N LYS A 93 18.73 2.99 -22.58
CA LYS A 93 20.05 3.59 -22.83
C LYS A 93 21.07 2.56 -23.31
N ALA A 94 21.07 1.36 -22.72
CA ALA A 94 21.97 0.28 -23.12
C ALA A 94 21.70 -0.20 -24.56
N VAL A 95 20.43 -0.42 -24.91
CA VAL A 95 20.02 -0.80 -26.27
C VAL A 95 20.39 0.28 -27.30
N ASN A 96 20.09 1.54 -27.00
CA ASN A 96 20.43 2.65 -27.89
C ASN A 96 21.93 2.81 -28.09
N LYS A 97 22.75 2.57 -27.06
CA LYS A 97 24.21 2.58 -27.18
C LYS A 97 24.70 1.42 -28.05
N ALA A 98 24.13 0.23 -27.88
CA ALA A 98 24.48 -0.95 -28.68
C ALA A 98 24.12 -0.76 -30.17
N ASN A 99 22.97 -0.14 -30.48
CA ASN A 99 22.55 0.13 -31.86
C ASN A 99 23.37 1.21 -32.58
N ARG A 100 24.17 2.00 -31.84
CA ARG A 100 25.03 3.06 -32.38
C ARG A 100 26.47 2.62 -32.63
N LEU A 101 26.83 1.40 -32.22
CA LEU A 101 28.14 0.77 -32.42
C LEU A 101 28.04 -0.24 -33.57
#